data_AF-E1QYV3-F1
#
_entry.id   AF-E1QYV3-F1
#
_cell.length_a   1.000
_cell.length_b   1.000
_cell.length_c   1.000
_cell.angle_alpha   90.00
_cell.angle_beta   90.00
_cell.angle_gamma   90.00
#
_symmetry.space_group_name_H-M   'P 1'
#
loop_
_entity.id
_entity.type
_entity.pdbx_description
1 polymer ?
#
loop_
_entity_poly.entity_id
_entity_poly.type
_entity_poly.pdbx_seq_one_letter_code
_entity_poly.pdbx_strand_id
1 'polypeptide(L)'
;MVIESLDIHEGMFVKSFAFGDGLTVISSNNVNNVGKTTLVRLVLYALGEEVSMTQGFDPQKLVTRLVITTDAGKRLELEREGNTITVTGDGEPQRFIPSLEAREIKKCIYGIENGEIADNLLGAHYIDQDRGWTLLNRGKVIGDIRFSIEALLRGLSGGDYGRQLLRLRELDAEIDKYKFFVEATGYKDRMVDIPDTKEMAPDKSRDRERLTQLRIQSASLKKRIATIRRAQNGNKRFVDYIVDMGLRVRTDDGEVAITPDNLLYFTDNDRYLNGEVLELTTEKKRVDERIEELKARLQEYEGALFPVPRVDTREFDRQIAGMKLDLPAYEAILKSLRDEKAAIKRAMKQPFAVGNELFDSITTTIDDYCAELGIEEYFRKDSKGLLTKTLKRKSGTNYHLLVFAFRLAYADAVRRICNVRLPLIIDSIRGREMSRENFEKCVALLEEHFSDYQIIIASISAEGISSGRTIVLTSKVMEGAEIDPALASESE
;
A
#
# COMPACT_ATOMS: atom_id res chain seq x y z
N MET A 1 16.70 -18.84 -16.72
CA MET A 1 15.31 -19.32 -16.60
C MET A 1 14.65 -19.04 -17.94
N VAL A 2 13.84 -19.98 -18.40
CA VAL A 2 13.18 -19.97 -19.71
C VAL A 2 11.69 -20.12 -19.47
N ILE A 3 10.89 -19.30 -20.13
CA ILE A 3 9.44 -19.41 -20.22
C ILE A 3 9.15 -20.31 -21.42
N GLU A 4 8.52 -21.47 -21.21
CA GLU A 4 8.24 -22.43 -22.29
C GLU A 4 6.93 -22.08 -22.99
N SER A 5 5.86 -21.90 -22.22
CA SER A 5 4.53 -21.62 -22.75
C SER A 5 3.65 -20.86 -21.77
N LEU A 6 2.65 -20.18 -22.32
CA LEU A 6 1.55 -19.55 -21.61
C LEU A 6 0.23 -20.01 -22.23
N ASP A 7 -0.61 -20.64 -21.42
CA ASP A 7 -2.01 -20.91 -21.75
C ASP A 7 -2.90 -19.91 -21.01
N ILE A 8 -3.87 -19.35 -21.72
CA ILE A 8 -4.86 -18.42 -21.17
C ILE A 8 -6.23 -19.04 -21.35
N HIS A 9 -6.91 -19.31 -20.25
CA HIS A 9 -8.24 -19.89 -20.23
C HIS A 9 -9.29 -18.82 -19.88
N GLU A 10 -10.36 -18.77 -20.65
CA GLU A 10 -11.56 -17.96 -20.38
C GLU A 10 -12.79 -18.87 -20.48
N GLY A 11 -13.25 -19.37 -19.33
CA GLY A 11 -14.28 -20.40 -19.29
C GLY A 11 -13.80 -21.69 -19.98
N MET A 12 -14.51 -22.13 -21.02
CA MET A 12 -14.16 -23.34 -21.78
C MET A 12 -13.14 -23.09 -22.90
N PHE A 13 -12.75 -21.84 -23.13
CA PHE A 13 -11.85 -21.50 -24.24
C PHE A 13 -10.41 -21.36 -23.75
N VAL A 14 -9.46 -21.86 -24.53
CA VAL A 14 -8.02 -21.77 -24.28
C VAL A 14 -7.31 -21.17 -25.48
N LYS A 15 -6.30 -20.33 -25.21
CA LYS A 15 -5.34 -19.91 -26.23
C LYS A 15 -3.92 -20.06 -25.71
N SER A 16 -3.12 -20.80 -26.46
CA SER A 16 -1.78 -21.21 -26.09
C SER A 16 -0.71 -20.46 -26.87
N PHE A 17 0.34 -20.04 -26.16
CA PHE A 17 1.49 -19.36 -26.71
C PHE A 17 2.76 -20.09 -26.26
N ALA A 18 3.47 -20.73 -27.17
CA ALA A 18 4.81 -21.24 -26.88
C ALA A 18 5.86 -20.15 -27.18
N PHE A 19 6.92 -20.10 -26.39
CA PHE A 19 8.07 -19.21 -26.52
C PHE A 19 9.32 -20.03 -26.88
N GLY A 20 10.30 -19.39 -27.52
CA GLY A 20 11.58 -20.03 -27.83
C GLY A 20 12.60 -19.78 -26.72
N ASP A 21 13.60 -20.67 -26.60
CA ASP A 21 14.64 -20.56 -25.57
C ASP A 21 15.55 -19.33 -25.74
N GLY A 22 15.71 -18.85 -26.98
CA GLY A 22 16.45 -17.63 -27.31
C GLY A 22 15.51 -16.43 -27.51
N LEU A 23 15.74 -15.69 -28.61
CA LEU A 23 14.94 -14.50 -28.92
C LEU A 23 13.59 -14.87 -29.56
N THR A 24 12.50 -14.47 -28.90
CA THR A 24 11.12 -14.53 -29.38
C THR A 24 10.59 -13.13 -29.67
N VAL A 25 10.05 -12.90 -30.88
CA VAL A 25 9.36 -11.65 -31.23
C VAL A 25 7.84 -11.86 -31.20
N ILE A 26 7.14 -11.06 -30.40
CA ILE A 26 5.68 -10.91 -30.47
C ILE A 26 5.41 -9.78 -31.46
N SER A 27 4.93 -10.13 -32.65
CA SER A 27 4.67 -9.21 -33.74
C SER A 27 3.18 -9.07 -34.06
N SER A 28 2.84 -8.04 -34.82
CA SER A 28 1.47 -7.81 -35.28
C SER A 28 1.38 -7.43 -36.76
N ASN A 29 2.43 -7.76 -37.54
CA ASN A 29 2.53 -7.44 -38.97
C ASN A 29 2.11 -5.99 -39.30
N ASN A 30 2.63 -5.03 -38.53
CA ASN A 30 2.36 -3.59 -38.64
C ASN A 30 0.96 -3.12 -38.23
N VAL A 31 0.15 -3.97 -37.60
CA VAL A 31 -1.16 -3.59 -37.04
C VAL A 31 -1.01 -3.13 -35.58
N ASN A 32 -1.49 -1.93 -35.26
CA ASN A 32 -1.51 -1.43 -33.89
C ASN A 32 -2.68 -2.02 -33.09
N ASN A 33 -2.56 -2.05 -31.76
CA ASN A 33 -3.64 -2.40 -30.82
C ASN A 33 -4.22 -3.83 -30.92
N VAL A 34 -3.47 -4.81 -31.44
CA VAL A 34 -3.88 -6.23 -31.44
C VAL A 34 -3.58 -6.98 -30.13
N GLY A 35 -3.05 -6.31 -29.10
CA GLY A 35 -2.82 -6.92 -27.78
C GLY A 35 -1.42 -7.48 -27.52
N LYS A 36 -0.38 -7.01 -28.23
CA LYS A 36 1.03 -7.38 -27.94
C LYS A 36 1.42 -7.10 -26.49
N THR A 37 1.20 -5.86 -26.03
CA THR A 37 1.39 -5.43 -24.65
C THR A 37 0.51 -6.22 -23.67
N THR A 38 -0.71 -6.58 -24.08
CA THR A 38 -1.59 -7.42 -23.27
C THR A 38 -0.97 -8.81 -23.05
N LEU A 39 -0.43 -9.44 -24.09
CA LEU A 39 0.26 -10.74 -23.97
C LEU A 39 1.50 -10.64 -23.10
N VAL A 40 2.33 -9.60 -23.27
CA VAL A 40 3.50 -9.36 -22.40
C VAL A 40 3.07 -9.19 -20.93
N ARG A 41 2.04 -8.41 -20.67
CA ARG A 41 1.52 -8.22 -19.31
C ARG A 41 0.90 -9.49 -18.75
N LEU A 42 0.30 -10.35 -19.56
CA LEU A 42 -0.19 -11.67 -19.14
C LEU A 42 0.95 -12.60 -18.74
N VAL A 43 2.08 -12.57 -19.44
CA VAL A 43 3.29 -13.30 -19.01
C VAL A 43 3.75 -12.81 -17.63
N LEU A 44 3.86 -11.49 -17.42
CA LEU A 44 4.24 -10.92 -16.12
C LEU A 44 3.23 -11.26 -15.02
N TYR A 45 1.93 -11.20 -15.34
CA TYR A 45 0.86 -11.60 -14.44
C TYR A 45 0.96 -13.07 -14.07
N ALA A 46 1.19 -13.97 -15.02
CA ALA A 46 1.34 -15.38 -14.75
C ALA A 46 2.62 -15.71 -13.95
N LEU A 47 3.67 -14.88 -14.06
CA LEU A 47 4.86 -14.92 -13.17
C LEU A 47 4.60 -14.42 -11.75
N GLY A 48 3.38 -13.97 -11.44
CA GLY A 48 2.99 -13.48 -10.11
C GLY A 48 3.15 -11.98 -9.90
N GLU A 49 3.48 -11.19 -10.93
CA GLU A 49 3.58 -9.73 -10.79
C GLU A 49 2.18 -9.09 -10.78
N GLU A 50 2.00 -8.03 -9.99
CA GLU A 50 0.75 -7.26 -9.90
C GLU A 50 0.71 -6.15 -10.95
N VAL A 51 0.70 -6.53 -12.23
CA VAL A 51 0.68 -5.59 -13.35
C VAL A 51 -0.75 -5.19 -13.72
N SER A 52 -0.95 -3.92 -14.05
CA SER A 52 -2.24 -3.42 -14.56
C SER A 52 -2.44 -3.84 -16.02
N MET A 53 -3.59 -4.46 -16.33
CA MET A 53 -3.92 -4.87 -17.69
C MET A 53 -4.24 -3.69 -18.62
N THR A 54 -4.19 -3.95 -19.93
CA THR A 54 -4.64 -3.00 -20.96
C THR A 54 -6.15 -2.77 -20.89
N GLN A 55 -6.62 -1.61 -21.33
CA GLN A 55 -8.03 -1.24 -21.27
C GLN A 55 -8.94 -2.32 -21.91
N GLY A 56 -10.01 -2.68 -21.19
CA GLY A 56 -11.00 -3.66 -21.64
C GLY A 56 -10.61 -5.12 -21.45
N PHE A 57 -9.49 -5.40 -20.77
CA PHE A 57 -9.05 -6.74 -20.44
C PHE A 57 -9.10 -6.93 -18.91
N ASP A 58 -9.92 -7.88 -18.45
CA ASP A 58 -10.13 -8.15 -17.03
C ASP A 58 -9.45 -9.48 -16.66
N PRO A 59 -8.32 -9.45 -15.94
CA PRO A 59 -7.59 -10.66 -15.59
C PRO A 59 -8.34 -11.54 -14.58
N GLN A 60 -9.36 -11.00 -13.88
CA GLN A 60 -10.12 -11.79 -12.89
C GLN A 60 -11.01 -12.87 -13.53
N LYS A 61 -11.25 -12.78 -14.85
CA LYS A 61 -12.05 -13.75 -15.60
C LYS A 61 -11.21 -14.87 -16.21
N LEU A 62 -9.90 -14.85 -15.97
CA LEU A 62 -8.95 -15.70 -16.65
C LEU A 62 -8.23 -16.62 -15.66
N VAL A 63 -7.89 -17.80 -16.16
CA VAL A 63 -6.88 -18.67 -15.55
C VAL A 63 -5.68 -18.68 -16.49
N THR A 64 -4.50 -18.33 -16.00
CA THR A 64 -3.27 -18.43 -16.79
C THR A 64 -2.43 -19.58 -16.29
N ARG A 65 -1.95 -20.44 -17.19
CA ARG A 65 -0.94 -21.46 -16.89
C ARG A 65 0.35 -21.12 -17.60
N LEU A 66 1.39 -20.83 -16.84
CA LEU A 66 2.72 -20.54 -17.37
C LEU A 66 3.65 -21.69 -17.02
N VAL A 67 4.29 -22.25 -18.02
CA VAL A 67 5.34 -23.26 -17.83
C VAL A 67 6.69 -22.58 -17.96
N ILE A 68 7.57 -22.84 -16.98
CA ILE A 68 8.92 -22.30 -16.98
C ILE A 68 9.93 -23.41 -16.63
N THR A 69 11.17 -23.24 -17.09
CA THR A 69 12.33 -23.98 -16.61
C THR A 69 13.31 -23.03 -15.94
N THR A 70 13.62 -23.29 -14.67
CA THR A 70 14.55 -22.49 -13.86
C THR A 70 16.01 -22.74 -14.26
N ASP A 71 16.93 -21.85 -13.85
CA ASP A 71 18.38 -22.05 -14.07
C ASP A 71 18.92 -23.30 -13.34
N ALA A 72 18.21 -23.79 -12.32
CA ALA A 72 18.53 -25.03 -11.64
C ALA A 72 18.05 -26.29 -12.39
N GLY A 73 17.45 -26.13 -13.59
CA GLY A 73 16.91 -27.23 -14.39
C GLY A 73 15.55 -27.75 -13.92
N LYS A 74 14.92 -27.11 -12.91
CA LYS A 74 13.57 -27.47 -12.46
C LYS A 74 12.53 -26.88 -13.38
N ARG A 75 11.61 -27.72 -13.86
CA ARG A 75 10.42 -27.30 -14.60
C ARG A 75 9.30 -27.00 -13.61
N LEU A 76 8.72 -25.82 -13.69
CA LEU A 76 7.62 -25.35 -12.84
C LEU A 76 6.42 -24.98 -13.70
N GLU A 77 5.24 -25.30 -13.20
CA GLU A 77 3.95 -24.84 -13.75
C GLU A 77 3.33 -23.85 -12.77
N LEU A 78 3.00 -22.66 -13.27
CA LEU A 78 2.39 -21.57 -12.52
C LEU A 78 0.96 -21.36 -13.01
N GLU A 79 -0.01 -21.77 -12.21
CA GLU A 79 -1.42 -21.50 -12.49
C GLU A 79 -1.89 -20.31 -11.66
N ARG A 80 -2.35 -19.23 -12.31
CA ARG A 80 -2.90 -18.05 -11.65
C ARG A 80 -4.37 -17.89 -11.98
N GLU A 81 -5.18 -17.84 -10.92
CA GLU A 81 -6.62 -17.58 -10.97
C GLU A 81 -6.94 -16.43 -10.00
N GLY A 82 -7.36 -15.29 -10.55
CA GLY A 82 -7.65 -14.08 -9.78
C GLY A 82 -6.45 -13.60 -8.96
N ASN A 83 -6.56 -13.67 -7.62
CA ASN A 83 -5.49 -13.29 -6.68
C ASN A 83 -4.82 -14.50 -6.01
N THR A 84 -4.91 -15.67 -6.62
CA THR A 84 -4.17 -16.87 -6.21
C THR A 84 -3.20 -17.26 -7.32
N ILE A 85 -1.98 -17.65 -6.93
CA ILE A 85 -1.07 -18.39 -7.81
C ILE A 85 -0.69 -19.72 -7.16
N THR A 86 -0.74 -20.80 -7.92
CA THR A 86 -0.28 -22.14 -7.53
C THR A 86 0.97 -22.46 -8.33
N VAL A 87 2.05 -22.81 -7.63
CA VAL A 87 3.33 -23.22 -8.22
C VAL A 87 3.49 -24.72 -8.01
N THR A 88 3.55 -25.46 -9.11
CA THR A 88 3.72 -26.92 -9.12
C THR A 88 5.08 -27.26 -9.72
N GLY A 89 5.79 -28.20 -9.10
CA GLY A 89 7.09 -28.71 -9.56
C GLY A 89 7.26 -30.16 -9.13
N ASP A 90 8.47 -30.56 -8.72
CA ASP A 90 8.75 -31.95 -8.28
C ASP A 90 8.15 -32.33 -6.90
N GLY A 91 7.52 -31.38 -6.20
CA GLY A 91 6.95 -31.57 -4.87
C GLY A 91 5.48 -31.16 -4.78
N GLU A 92 4.95 -31.10 -3.55
CA GLU A 92 3.58 -30.67 -3.31
C GLU A 92 3.32 -29.25 -3.86
N PRO A 93 2.18 -29.03 -4.56
CA PRO A 93 1.81 -27.72 -5.06
C PRO A 93 1.78 -26.66 -3.94
N GLN A 94 2.38 -25.51 -4.19
CA GLN A 94 2.42 -24.40 -3.26
C GLN A 94 1.50 -23.28 -3.74
N ARG A 95 0.61 -22.82 -2.87
CA ARG A 95 -0.37 -21.79 -3.18
C ARG A 95 -0.02 -20.49 -2.45
N PHE A 96 -0.02 -19.39 -3.20
CA PHE A 96 0.34 -18.05 -2.71
C PHE A 96 -0.70 -17.01 -3.10
N ILE A 97 -0.70 -15.90 -2.38
CA ILE A 97 -1.43 -14.68 -2.70
C ILE A 97 -0.44 -13.63 -3.19
N PRO A 98 -0.38 -13.30 -4.51
CA PRO A 98 0.61 -12.38 -5.08
C PRO A 98 0.73 -11.03 -4.35
N SER A 99 -0.39 -10.45 -3.93
CA SER A 99 -0.42 -9.16 -3.22
C SER A 99 0.24 -9.19 -1.83
N LEU A 100 0.40 -10.37 -1.22
CA LEU A 100 0.94 -10.54 0.13
C LEU A 100 2.28 -11.28 0.14
N GLU A 101 2.49 -12.18 -0.84
CA GLU A 101 3.55 -13.17 -0.85
C GLU A 101 4.44 -13.07 -2.11
N ALA A 102 4.56 -11.86 -2.67
CA ALA A 102 5.34 -11.60 -3.90
C ALA A 102 6.80 -12.06 -3.80
N ARG A 103 7.42 -11.97 -2.61
CA ARG A 103 8.83 -12.37 -2.40
C ARG A 103 8.97 -13.89 -2.36
N GLU A 104 8.00 -14.58 -1.76
CA GLU A 104 7.92 -16.02 -1.67
C GLU A 104 7.74 -16.62 -3.07
N ILE A 105 6.87 -16.04 -3.89
CA ILE A 105 6.70 -16.42 -5.30
C ILE A 105 8.02 -16.26 -6.06
N LYS A 106 8.70 -15.11 -5.90
CA LYS A 106 10.01 -14.85 -6.54
C LYS A 106 11.09 -15.80 -6.03
N LYS A 107 11.04 -16.21 -4.76
CA LYS A 107 11.92 -17.23 -4.23
C LYS A 107 11.68 -18.58 -4.91
N CYS A 108 10.43 -18.98 -5.12
CA CYS A 108 10.09 -20.23 -5.80
C CYS A 108 10.54 -20.24 -7.27
N ILE A 109 10.35 -19.12 -7.98
CA ILE A 109 10.66 -19.01 -9.42
C ILE A 109 12.17 -18.80 -9.65
N TYR A 110 12.79 -17.89 -8.92
CA TYR A 110 14.15 -17.41 -9.17
C TYR A 110 15.18 -17.92 -8.17
N GLY A 111 14.78 -18.53 -7.05
CA GLY A 111 15.70 -18.94 -5.98
C GLY A 111 16.29 -17.77 -5.18
N ILE A 112 15.72 -16.57 -5.29
CA ILE A 112 16.24 -15.34 -4.66
C ILE A 112 15.58 -15.13 -3.30
N GLU A 113 16.39 -15.19 -2.24
CA GLU A 113 15.90 -15.01 -0.86
C GLU A 113 15.99 -13.55 -0.37
N ASN A 114 16.91 -12.75 -0.93
CA ASN A 114 17.10 -11.38 -0.49
C ASN A 114 15.92 -10.50 -0.97
N GLY A 115 15.17 -9.95 -0.01
CA GLY A 115 13.97 -9.15 -0.28
C GLY A 115 14.25 -7.87 -1.06
N GLU A 116 15.41 -7.23 -0.89
CA GLU A 116 15.77 -6.04 -1.68
C GLU A 116 16.04 -6.41 -3.14
N ILE A 117 16.62 -7.58 -3.42
CA ILE A 117 16.76 -8.07 -4.80
C ILE A 117 15.39 -8.40 -5.37
N ALA A 118 14.60 -9.23 -4.68
CA ALA A 118 13.28 -9.69 -5.13
C ALA A 118 12.34 -8.53 -5.49
N ASP A 119 12.29 -7.48 -4.66
CA ASP A 119 11.46 -6.30 -4.90
C ASP A 119 11.89 -5.51 -6.15
N ASN A 120 13.14 -5.66 -6.60
CA ASN A 120 13.72 -4.90 -7.71
C ASN A 120 13.94 -5.72 -8.99
N LEU A 121 13.66 -7.03 -8.98
CA LEU A 121 13.89 -7.92 -10.12
C LEU A 121 13.18 -7.46 -11.39
N LEU A 122 11.90 -7.09 -11.30
CA LEU A 122 11.15 -6.67 -12.49
C LEU A 122 11.82 -5.47 -13.18
N GLY A 123 12.43 -4.57 -12.41
CA GLY A 123 13.23 -3.49 -12.98
C GLY A 123 14.51 -3.97 -13.66
N ALA A 124 15.08 -5.10 -13.31
CA ALA A 124 16.27 -5.61 -14.00
C ALA A 124 15.93 -6.23 -15.36
N HIS A 125 14.74 -6.83 -15.54
CA HIS A 125 14.46 -7.66 -16.72
C HIS A 125 13.20 -7.28 -17.53
N TYR A 126 12.47 -6.22 -17.16
CA TYR A 126 11.32 -5.73 -17.92
C TYR A 126 11.45 -4.24 -18.29
N ILE A 127 11.19 -3.94 -19.56
CA ILE A 127 11.06 -2.58 -20.09
C ILE A 127 9.64 -2.39 -20.62
N ASP A 128 8.85 -1.56 -19.93
CA ASP A 128 7.47 -1.20 -20.31
C ASP A 128 7.42 -0.20 -21.48
N GLN A 129 6.43 -0.37 -22.37
CA GLN A 129 6.23 0.46 -23.56
C GLN A 129 6.02 1.95 -23.24
N ASP A 130 5.36 2.27 -22.13
CA ASP A 130 5.04 3.65 -21.77
C ASP A 130 6.11 4.24 -20.85
N ARG A 131 6.10 3.80 -19.59
CA ARG A 131 6.93 4.41 -18.54
C ARG A 131 8.27 3.72 -18.36
N GLY A 132 8.44 2.51 -18.88
CA GLY A 132 9.70 1.76 -18.78
C GLY A 132 10.88 2.54 -19.35
N TRP A 133 10.66 3.17 -20.51
CA TRP A 133 11.62 4.05 -21.16
C TRP A 133 11.90 5.35 -20.42
N THR A 134 11.05 5.73 -19.45
CA THR A 134 11.23 6.92 -18.59
C THR A 134 11.78 6.60 -17.19
N LEU A 135 12.01 5.32 -16.91
CA LEU A 135 12.53 4.84 -15.66
C LEU A 135 14.00 4.43 -15.84
N LEU A 136 14.92 5.29 -15.39
CA LEU A 136 16.34 4.93 -15.37
C LEU A 136 16.70 4.16 -14.10
N ASN A 137 16.76 4.87 -12.95
CA ASN A 137 17.31 4.31 -11.71
C ASN A 137 16.33 4.19 -10.56
N ARG A 138 15.22 4.95 -10.60
CA ARG A 138 14.24 5.04 -9.51
C ARG A 138 12.87 5.41 -10.05
N GLY A 139 11.82 4.77 -9.54
CA GLY A 139 10.44 5.08 -9.92
C GLY A 139 9.59 3.83 -10.10
N LYS A 140 8.51 3.92 -10.87
CA LYS A 140 7.57 2.84 -11.13
C LYS A 140 7.91 2.12 -12.43
N VAL A 141 8.10 0.80 -12.38
CA VAL A 141 8.35 -0.04 -13.56
C VAL A 141 7.06 -0.14 -14.37
N ILE A 142 5.99 -0.58 -13.71
CA ILE A 142 4.63 -0.64 -14.23
C ILE A 142 3.66 -0.62 -13.05
N GLY A 143 2.50 0.04 -13.20
CA GLY A 143 1.49 0.14 -12.13
C GLY A 143 2.04 0.74 -10.83
N ASP A 144 2.00 -0.03 -9.75
CA ASP A 144 2.58 0.33 -8.44
C ASP A 144 3.91 -0.34 -8.12
N ILE A 145 4.41 -1.23 -8.99
CA ILE A 145 5.69 -1.91 -8.81
C ILE A 145 6.82 -0.91 -9.01
N ARG A 146 7.68 -0.78 -8.00
CA ARG A 146 8.77 0.20 -7.97
C ARG A 146 10.13 -0.44 -8.17
N PHE A 147 11.06 0.36 -8.64
CA PHE A 147 12.48 0.03 -8.74
C PHE A 147 13.32 1.11 -8.06
N SER A 148 14.42 0.71 -7.44
CA SER A 148 15.48 1.55 -6.90
C SER A 148 16.83 0.85 -7.08
N ILE A 149 17.73 1.49 -7.81
CA ILE A 149 19.10 1.01 -7.96
C ILE A 149 19.81 0.86 -6.61
N GLU A 150 19.53 1.73 -5.63
CA GLU A 150 20.12 1.60 -4.30
C GLU A 150 19.65 0.36 -3.55
N ALA A 151 18.38 -0.01 -3.72
CA ALA A 151 17.84 -1.23 -3.13
C ALA A 151 18.47 -2.47 -3.79
N LEU A 152 18.51 -2.49 -5.13
CA LEU A 152 19.15 -3.57 -5.87
C LEU A 152 20.63 -3.74 -5.47
N LEU A 153 21.42 -2.66 -5.46
CA LEU A 153 22.84 -2.70 -5.08
C LEU A 153 23.06 -3.18 -3.63
N ARG A 154 22.20 -2.77 -2.70
CA ARG A 154 22.23 -3.26 -1.31
C ARG A 154 21.94 -4.75 -1.22
N GLY A 155 20.95 -5.22 -1.97
CA GLY A 155 20.62 -6.64 -2.05
C GLY A 155 21.76 -7.45 -2.66
N LEU A 156 22.30 -6.99 -3.79
CA LEU A 156 23.41 -7.64 -4.51
C LEU A 156 24.72 -7.65 -3.70
N SER A 157 24.93 -6.68 -2.81
CA SER A 157 26.07 -6.70 -1.88
C SER A 157 25.90 -7.71 -0.72
N GLY A 158 24.85 -8.55 -0.75
CA GLY A 158 24.55 -9.54 0.28
C GLY A 158 23.93 -8.95 1.55
N GLY A 159 23.59 -7.66 1.57
CA GLY A 159 22.99 -7.02 2.74
C GLY A 159 21.49 -7.24 2.80
N ASP A 160 20.97 -7.69 3.94
CA ASP A 160 19.57 -7.52 4.31
C ASP A 160 19.45 -6.27 5.18
N TYR A 161 18.95 -5.19 4.57
CA TYR A 161 18.80 -3.91 5.24
C TYR A 161 17.39 -3.70 5.81
N GLY A 162 16.55 -4.74 5.87
CA GLY A 162 15.19 -4.65 6.38
C GLY A 162 15.13 -4.06 7.79
N ARG A 163 16.04 -4.48 8.69
CA ARG A 163 16.14 -3.95 10.06
C ARG A 163 16.54 -2.48 10.10
N GLN A 164 17.51 -2.09 9.29
CA GLN A 164 18.03 -0.72 9.19
C GLN A 164 16.95 0.20 8.62
N LEU A 165 16.21 -0.25 7.60
CA LEU A 165 15.08 0.47 7.03
C LEU A 165 13.94 0.65 8.04
N LEU A 166 13.63 -0.39 8.83
CA LEU A 166 12.65 -0.30 9.91
C LEU A 166 13.10 0.74 10.96
N ARG A 167 14.35 0.64 11.42
CA ARG A 167 14.92 1.58 12.39
C ARG A 167 14.94 3.01 11.87
N LEU A 168 15.21 3.23 10.58
CA LEU A 168 15.13 4.57 9.98
C LEU A 168 13.72 5.16 10.03
N ARG A 169 12.66 4.35 9.87
CA ARG A 169 11.27 4.80 9.99
C ARG A 169 10.92 5.15 11.44
N GLU A 170 11.36 4.35 12.39
CA GLU A 170 11.20 4.63 13.82
C GLU A 170 11.92 5.94 14.19
N LEU A 171 13.17 6.11 13.75
CA LEU A 171 13.94 7.33 13.97
C LEU A 171 13.28 8.55 13.33
N ASP A 172 12.65 8.43 12.16
CA ASP A 172 11.88 9.53 11.55
C ASP A 172 10.73 9.97 12.46
N ALA A 173 9.93 9.01 12.96
CA ALA A 173 8.83 9.30 13.88
C ALA A 173 9.31 9.89 15.22
N GLU A 174 10.40 9.35 15.79
CA GLU A 174 10.99 9.86 17.02
C GLU A 174 11.56 11.28 16.82
N ILE A 175 12.28 11.54 15.72
CA ILE A 175 12.82 12.86 15.40
C ILE A 175 11.69 13.88 15.26
N ASP A 176 10.61 13.55 14.56
CA ASP A 176 9.47 14.46 14.39
C ASP A 176 8.80 14.78 15.74
N LYS A 177 8.66 13.76 16.61
CA LYS A 177 8.16 13.94 17.98
C LYS A 177 9.05 14.86 18.81
N TYR A 178 10.36 14.66 18.83
CA TYR A 178 11.28 15.51 19.62
C TYR A 178 11.47 16.90 19.02
N LYS A 179 11.41 17.02 17.68
CA LYS A 179 11.42 18.31 16.99
C LYS A 179 10.20 19.15 17.40
N PHE A 180 9.02 18.54 17.50
CA PHE A 180 7.83 19.21 18.02
C PHE A 180 8.05 19.78 19.43
N PHE A 181 8.65 19.02 20.36
CA PHE A 181 8.91 19.53 21.73
C PHE A 181 9.92 20.69 21.77
N VAL A 182 10.97 20.64 20.94
CA VAL A 182 11.94 21.75 20.83
C VAL A 182 11.26 22.99 20.26
N GLU A 183 10.47 22.85 19.19
CA GLU A 183 9.71 23.95 18.58
C GLU A 183 8.66 24.52 19.54
N ALA A 184 7.96 23.66 20.29
CA ALA A 184 7.00 24.04 21.32
C ALA A 184 7.65 24.78 22.49
N THR A 185 8.90 24.47 22.85
CA THR A 185 9.62 25.20 23.89
C THR A 185 10.02 26.59 23.40
N GLY A 186 10.57 26.70 22.18
CA GLY A 186 10.84 28.01 21.58
C GLY A 186 9.57 28.82 21.27
N TYR A 187 8.42 28.17 21.14
CA TYR A 187 7.11 28.81 21.09
C TYR A 187 6.70 29.31 22.48
N LYS A 188 6.86 28.49 23.53
CA LYS A 188 6.61 28.85 24.93
C LYS A 188 7.43 30.08 25.36
N ASP A 189 8.72 30.13 25.04
CA ASP A 189 9.59 31.26 25.40
C ASP A 189 9.11 32.57 24.73
N ARG A 190 8.61 32.50 23.49
CA ARG A 190 7.98 33.63 22.79
C ARG A 190 6.64 34.06 23.39
N MET A 191 5.97 33.18 24.14
CA MET A 191 4.75 33.52 24.88
C MET A 191 5.02 34.16 26.24
N VAL A 192 6.22 33.99 26.82
CA VAL A 192 6.59 34.60 28.11
C VAL A 192 6.67 36.13 28.01
N ASP A 193 6.94 36.67 26.81
CA ASP A 193 6.99 38.11 26.51
C ASP A 193 5.60 38.76 26.31
N ILE A 194 4.51 38.01 26.46
CA ILE A 194 3.15 38.55 26.45
C ILE A 194 2.71 38.73 27.92
N PRO A 195 2.71 39.96 28.46
CA PRO A 195 2.09 40.22 29.75
C PRO A 195 0.60 39.86 29.65
N ASP A 196 0.04 39.24 30.69
CA ASP A 196 -1.32 38.68 30.81
C ASP A 196 -1.60 37.24 30.34
N THR A 197 -0.61 36.34 30.30
CA THR A 197 -0.92 34.89 30.18
C THR A 197 -1.09 34.16 31.53
N LYS A 198 -0.68 34.76 32.66
CA LYS A 198 -0.87 34.17 34.00
C LYS A 198 -2.11 34.65 34.74
N GLU A 199 -2.70 35.78 34.36
CA GLU A 199 -3.88 36.36 35.02
C GLU A 199 -4.91 36.85 34.01
N MET A 200 -5.53 35.98 33.21
CA MET A 200 -6.79 36.34 32.55
C MET A 200 -7.65 35.15 32.08
N ALA A 201 -8.85 35.10 32.66
CA ALA A 201 -10.11 34.55 32.17
C ALA A 201 -10.42 33.03 32.28
N PRO A 202 -11.68 32.68 32.63
CA PRO A 202 -12.16 31.32 32.90
C PRO A 202 -11.98 30.35 31.73
N ASP A 203 -11.83 29.08 32.09
CA ASP A 203 -11.51 27.99 31.18
C ASP A 203 -12.74 27.56 30.36
N LYS A 204 -12.95 28.18 29.21
CA LYS A 204 -14.04 27.84 28.26
C LYS A 204 -14.07 26.36 27.88
N SER A 205 -12.92 25.70 27.78
CA SER A 205 -12.84 24.28 27.43
C SER A 205 -13.38 23.42 28.58
N ARG A 206 -12.93 23.70 29.81
CA ARG A 206 -13.45 23.06 31.03
C ARG A 206 -14.91 23.38 31.30
N ASP A 207 -15.38 24.60 31.00
CA ASP A 207 -16.81 24.95 31.13
C ASP A 207 -17.66 24.25 30.05
N ARG A 208 -17.16 24.07 28.81
CA ARG A 208 -17.84 23.26 27.78
C ARG A 208 -17.82 21.77 28.10
N GLU A 209 -16.72 21.25 28.63
CA GLU A 209 -16.63 19.87 29.12
C GLU A 209 -17.59 19.65 30.28
N ARG A 210 -17.61 20.57 31.24
CA ARG A 210 -18.53 20.53 32.39
C ARG A 210 -19.99 20.68 31.95
N LEU A 211 -20.29 21.50 30.94
CA LEU A 211 -21.62 21.59 30.33
C LEU A 211 -22.03 20.24 29.72
N THR A 212 -21.09 19.56 29.06
CA THR A 212 -21.31 18.26 28.43
C THR A 212 -21.57 17.18 29.49
N GLN A 213 -20.76 17.15 30.56
CA GLN A 213 -20.96 16.25 31.70
C GLN A 213 -22.32 16.46 32.37
N LEU A 214 -22.71 17.71 32.63
CA LEU A 214 -24.01 18.05 33.21
C LEU A 214 -25.18 17.65 32.29
N ARG A 215 -25.04 17.81 30.96
CA ARG A 215 -26.05 17.34 29.99
C ARG A 215 -26.20 15.83 30.00
N ILE A 216 -25.09 15.08 30.08
CA ILE A 216 -25.09 13.62 30.20
C ILE A 216 -25.79 13.21 31.51
N GLN A 217 -25.49 13.89 32.62
CA GLN A 217 -26.14 13.66 33.91
C GLN A 217 -27.65 13.92 33.86
N SER A 218 -28.09 15.07 33.31
CA SER A 218 -29.52 15.41 33.16
C SER A 218 -30.25 14.41 32.27
N ALA A 219 -29.62 13.95 31.18
CA ALA A 219 -30.17 12.91 30.31
C ALA A 219 -30.31 11.55 31.02
N SER A 220 -29.31 11.17 31.83
CA SER A 220 -29.33 9.95 32.65
C SER A 220 -30.46 9.98 33.67
N LEU A 221 -30.60 11.09 34.42
CA LEU A 221 -31.69 11.30 35.39
C LEU A 221 -33.06 11.24 34.70
N LYS A 222 -33.22 11.88 33.53
CA LYS A 222 -34.44 11.80 32.72
C LYS A 222 -34.79 10.36 32.34
N LYS A 223 -33.80 9.56 31.94
CA LYS A 223 -33.99 8.14 31.57
C LYS A 223 -34.40 7.28 32.78
N ARG A 224 -33.81 7.52 33.95
CA ARG A 224 -34.18 6.84 35.21
C ARG A 224 -35.61 7.16 35.61
N ILE A 225 -35.99 8.44 35.63
CA ILE A 225 -37.38 8.87 35.90
C ILE A 225 -38.38 8.20 34.94
N ALA A 226 -38.08 8.18 33.64
CA ALA A 226 -38.94 7.54 32.64
C ALA A 226 -39.08 6.03 32.84
N THR A 227 -38.07 5.37 33.42
CA THR A 227 -38.10 3.93 33.70
C THR A 227 -38.99 3.63 34.91
N ILE A 228 -38.86 4.41 35.99
CA ILE A 228 -39.73 4.27 37.16
C ILE A 228 -41.18 4.58 36.80
N ARG A 229 -41.45 5.64 36.04
CA ARG A 229 -42.81 5.96 35.57
C ARG A 229 -43.43 4.85 34.70
N ARG A 230 -42.63 4.16 33.90
CA ARG A 230 -43.10 2.99 33.14
C ARG A 230 -43.48 1.83 34.07
N ALA A 231 -42.69 1.58 35.11
CA ALA A 231 -43.01 0.58 36.13
C ALA A 231 -44.31 0.94 36.89
N GLN A 232 -44.48 2.21 37.29
CA GLN A 232 -45.72 2.68 37.92
C GLN A 232 -46.95 2.48 37.02
N ASN A 233 -46.84 2.83 35.74
CA ASN A 233 -47.92 2.61 34.77
C ASN A 233 -48.21 1.12 34.55
N GLY A 234 -47.17 0.28 34.54
CA GLY A 234 -47.31 -1.18 34.45
C GLY A 234 -48.03 -1.76 35.66
N ASN A 235 -47.62 -1.37 36.87
CA ASN A 235 -48.26 -1.81 38.12
C ASN A 235 -49.72 -1.39 38.18
N LYS A 236 -50.04 -0.15 37.79
CA LYS A 236 -51.41 0.33 37.73
C LYS A 236 -52.27 -0.50 36.77
N ARG A 237 -51.78 -0.72 35.53
CA ARG A 237 -52.47 -1.56 34.54
C ARG A 237 -52.68 -2.99 35.01
N PHE A 238 -51.71 -3.56 35.71
CA PHE A 238 -51.81 -4.90 36.26
C PHE A 238 -52.91 -5.00 37.34
N VAL A 239 -52.99 -4.01 38.23
CA VAL A 239 -54.05 -3.94 39.23
C VAL A 239 -55.41 -3.72 38.58
N ASP A 240 -55.52 -2.79 37.62
CA ASP A 240 -56.76 -2.56 36.87
C ASP A 240 -57.24 -3.85 36.18
N TYR A 241 -56.30 -4.62 35.61
CA TYR A 241 -56.59 -5.92 34.99
C TYR A 241 -57.07 -6.98 35.98
N ILE A 242 -56.41 -7.13 37.13
CA ILE A 242 -56.83 -8.08 38.18
C ILE A 242 -58.23 -7.75 38.69
N VAL A 243 -58.54 -6.46 38.86
CA VAL A 243 -59.85 -5.99 39.30
C VAL A 243 -60.92 -6.32 38.25
N ASP A 244 -60.63 -6.08 36.97
CA ASP A 244 -61.55 -6.39 35.86
C ASP A 244 -61.82 -7.90 35.72
N MET A 245 -60.84 -8.75 36.05
CA MET A 245 -61.02 -10.21 36.07
C MET A 245 -61.96 -10.71 37.18
N GLY A 246 -62.28 -9.90 38.19
CA GLY A 246 -63.21 -10.27 39.28
C GLY A 246 -62.73 -11.45 40.14
N LEU A 247 -61.41 -11.62 40.26
CA LEU A 247 -60.81 -12.77 40.95
C LEU A 247 -61.17 -12.82 42.44
N ARG A 248 -61.36 -14.04 42.95
CA ARG A 248 -61.63 -14.33 44.36
C ARG A 248 -60.66 -15.39 44.88
N VAL A 249 -60.23 -15.22 46.13
CA VAL A 249 -59.36 -16.18 46.84
C VAL A 249 -60.18 -16.83 47.95
N ARG A 250 -60.08 -18.15 48.05
CA ARG A 250 -60.71 -18.92 49.13
C ARG A 250 -59.72 -19.05 50.28
N THR A 251 -60.11 -18.56 51.45
CA THR A 251 -59.40 -18.72 52.73
C THR A 251 -60.22 -19.60 53.67
N ASP A 252 -59.65 -19.94 54.82
CA ASP A 252 -60.34 -20.71 55.87
C ASP A 252 -61.58 -19.97 56.42
N ASP A 253 -61.62 -18.64 56.28
CA ASP A 253 -62.70 -17.75 56.74
C ASP A 253 -63.74 -17.41 55.63
N GLY A 254 -63.57 -17.92 54.41
CA GLY A 254 -64.51 -17.72 53.29
C GLY A 254 -63.86 -17.27 51.98
N GLU A 255 -64.66 -16.71 51.06
CA GLU A 255 -64.17 -16.17 49.78
C GLU A 255 -63.98 -14.65 49.86
N VAL A 256 -62.77 -14.18 49.53
CA VAL A 256 -62.40 -12.75 49.53
C VAL A 256 -62.13 -12.32 48.09
N ALA A 257 -62.79 -11.25 47.64
CA ALA A 257 -62.54 -10.66 46.32
C ALA A 257 -61.22 -9.87 46.32
N ILE A 258 -60.42 -9.97 45.27
CA ILE A 258 -59.16 -9.21 45.15
C ILE A 258 -59.50 -7.75 44.81
N THR A 259 -59.04 -6.82 45.64
CA THR A 259 -59.21 -5.38 45.47
C THR A 259 -57.87 -4.66 45.66
N PRO A 260 -57.71 -3.42 45.18
CA PRO A 260 -56.47 -2.66 45.41
C PRO A 260 -56.09 -2.56 46.90
N ASP A 261 -57.08 -2.56 47.79
CA ASP A 261 -56.90 -2.39 49.24
C ASP A 261 -56.40 -3.65 49.95
N ASN A 262 -56.56 -4.84 49.35
CA ASN A 262 -56.09 -6.11 49.92
C ASN A 262 -54.86 -6.70 49.22
N LEU A 263 -54.27 -5.96 48.28
CA LEU A 263 -52.97 -6.28 47.69
C LEU A 263 -51.84 -5.86 48.63
N LEU A 264 -51.26 -6.83 49.32
CA LEU A 264 -50.12 -6.60 50.22
C LEU A 264 -48.95 -5.93 49.46
N TYR A 265 -48.38 -4.91 50.11
CA TYR A 265 -47.24 -4.11 49.61
C TYR A 265 -47.49 -3.26 48.35
N PHE A 266 -48.70 -3.26 47.77
CA PHE A 266 -48.99 -2.45 46.58
C PHE A 266 -48.91 -0.95 46.86
N THR A 267 -49.61 -0.49 47.90
CA THR A 267 -49.62 0.93 48.30
C THR A 267 -48.25 1.40 48.77
N ASP A 268 -47.51 0.55 49.50
CA ASP A 268 -46.17 0.89 49.98
C ASP A 268 -45.17 1.00 48.81
N ASN A 269 -45.25 0.10 47.83
CA ASN A 269 -44.45 0.17 46.62
C ASN A 269 -44.80 1.40 45.77
N ASP A 270 -46.08 1.77 45.64
CA ASP A 270 -46.48 2.97 44.90
C ASP A 270 -45.95 4.25 45.58
N ARG A 271 -46.04 4.33 46.91
CA ARG A 271 -45.47 5.43 47.69
C ARG A 271 -43.95 5.50 47.55
N TYR A 272 -43.25 4.37 47.61
CA TYR A 272 -41.81 4.30 47.41
C TYR A 272 -41.40 4.83 46.03
N LEU A 273 -42.04 4.34 44.96
CA LEU A 273 -41.74 4.76 43.59
C LEU A 273 -42.05 6.25 43.36
N ASN A 274 -43.12 6.76 43.98
CA ASN A 274 -43.45 8.20 43.95
C ASN A 274 -42.39 9.05 44.66
N GLY A 275 -41.90 8.59 45.81
CA GLY A 275 -40.80 9.22 46.53
C GLY A 275 -39.52 9.28 45.70
N GLU A 276 -39.14 8.17 45.07
CA GLU A 276 -37.94 8.08 44.22
C GLU A 276 -38.05 8.98 42.97
N VAL A 277 -39.23 9.05 42.33
CA VAL A 277 -39.46 9.96 41.21
C VAL A 277 -39.34 11.43 41.64
N LEU A 278 -39.86 11.77 42.81
CA LEU A 278 -39.77 13.14 43.34
C LEU A 278 -38.31 13.53 43.58
N GLU A 279 -37.53 12.67 44.26
CA GLU A 279 -36.11 12.90 44.53
C GLU A 279 -35.30 13.10 43.24
N LEU A 280 -35.43 12.18 42.28
CA LEU A 280 -34.73 12.27 40.98
C LEU A 280 -35.15 13.51 40.18
N THR A 281 -36.41 13.92 40.28
CA THR A 281 -36.91 15.14 39.62
C THR A 281 -36.31 16.39 40.24
N THR A 282 -36.17 16.43 41.57
CA THR A 282 -35.50 17.52 42.28
C THR A 282 -34.01 17.59 41.93
N GLU A 283 -33.31 16.46 41.88
CA GLU A 283 -31.91 16.40 41.47
C GLU A 283 -31.73 16.90 40.03
N LYS A 284 -32.59 16.44 39.11
CA LYS A 284 -32.56 16.89 37.72
C LYS A 284 -32.75 18.41 37.60
N LYS A 285 -33.68 18.99 38.37
CA LYS A 285 -33.91 20.44 38.35
C LYS A 285 -32.67 21.22 38.77
N ARG A 286 -31.96 20.77 39.81
CA ARG A 286 -30.68 21.38 40.24
C ARG A 286 -29.61 21.31 39.15
N VAL A 287 -29.50 20.17 38.47
CA VAL A 287 -28.56 19.98 37.35
C VAL A 287 -28.92 20.90 36.18
N ASP A 288 -30.20 21.04 35.86
CA ASP A 288 -30.67 21.92 34.78
C ASP A 288 -30.43 23.41 35.09
N GLU A 289 -30.66 23.84 36.33
CA GLU A 289 -30.32 25.21 36.78
C GLU A 289 -28.82 25.49 36.59
N ARG A 290 -27.96 24.51 36.91
CA ARG A 290 -26.50 24.59 36.68
C ARG A 290 -26.12 24.65 35.20
N ILE A 291 -26.88 23.97 34.34
CA ILE A 291 -26.70 24.02 32.88
C ILE A 291 -27.01 25.43 32.36
N GLU A 292 -28.11 26.05 32.82
CA GLU A 292 -28.50 27.39 32.38
C GLU A 292 -27.53 28.47 32.88
N GLU A 293 -27.07 28.40 34.14
CA GLU A 293 -26.02 29.28 34.66
C GLU A 293 -24.74 29.23 33.80
N LEU A 294 -24.31 28.03 33.40
CA LEU A 294 -23.09 27.84 32.62
C LEU A 294 -23.27 28.25 31.15
N LYS A 295 -24.46 28.08 30.57
CA LYS A 295 -24.80 28.58 29.23
C LYS A 295 -24.79 30.10 29.17
N ALA A 296 -25.42 30.78 30.14
CA ALA A 296 -25.46 32.23 30.19
C ALA A 296 -24.04 32.81 30.26
N ARG A 297 -23.19 32.23 31.09
CA ARG A 297 -21.76 32.56 31.20
C ARG A 297 -21.01 32.36 29.88
N LEU A 298 -21.26 31.26 29.17
CA LEU A 298 -20.62 30.99 27.87
C LEU A 298 -21.08 31.96 26.78
N GLN A 299 -22.36 32.36 26.78
CA GLN A 299 -22.94 33.30 25.84
C GLN A 299 -22.42 34.72 26.04
N GLU A 300 -22.18 35.13 27.30
CA GLU A 300 -21.53 36.39 27.65
C GLU A 300 -20.10 36.48 27.07
N TYR A 301 -19.40 35.34 26.93
CA TYR A 301 -18.09 35.28 26.27
C TYR A 301 -18.13 35.32 24.74
N GLU A 302 -19.29 35.08 24.12
CA GLU A 302 -19.48 35.04 22.67
C GLU A 302 -20.07 36.37 22.12
N GLY A 303 -20.43 37.30 23.01
CA GLY A 303 -21.01 38.62 22.70
C GLY A 303 -20.07 39.70 22.15
N ALA A 304 -19.03 39.35 21.40
CA ALA A 304 -18.26 40.30 20.59
C ALA A 304 -18.41 39.92 19.11
N LEU A 305 -19.06 40.81 18.36
CA LEU A 305 -19.42 40.68 16.94
C LEU A 305 -18.24 40.22 16.04
N PHE A 306 -18.61 39.43 15.02
CA PHE A 306 -17.83 38.92 13.86
C PHE A 306 -17.14 37.54 14.04
N PRO A 307 -17.71 36.45 13.49
CA PRO A 307 -17.00 35.18 13.36
C PRO A 307 -16.12 35.23 12.10
N VAL A 308 -14.85 35.59 12.27
CA VAL A 308 -13.82 35.07 11.36
C VAL A 308 -13.44 33.69 11.89
N PRO A 309 -13.44 32.61 11.08
CA PRO A 309 -12.99 31.31 11.54
C PRO A 309 -11.47 31.38 11.75
N ARG A 310 -11.05 31.86 12.92
CA ARG A 310 -9.70 31.65 13.43
C ARG A 310 -9.71 30.29 14.10
N VAL A 311 -8.79 29.41 13.69
CA VAL A 311 -8.42 28.25 14.49
C VAL A 311 -8.03 28.80 15.87
N ASP A 312 -8.77 28.44 16.91
CA ASP A 312 -8.51 28.92 18.26
C ASP A 312 -7.24 28.25 18.79
N THR A 313 -6.08 28.88 18.58
CA THR A 313 -4.79 28.36 19.05
C THR A 313 -4.65 28.47 20.56
N ARG A 314 -5.54 29.19 21.27
CA ARG A 314 -5.40 29.48 22.70
C ARG A 314 -5.39 28.23 23.57
N GLU A 315 -6.09 27.17 23.16
CA GLU A 315 -6.10 25.90 23.86
C GLU A 315 -4.76 25.15 23.68
N PHE A 316 -4.22 25.16 22.47
CA PHE A 316 -2.87 24.65 22.18
C PHE A 316 -1.81 25.44 22.96
N ASP A 317 -1.91 26.76 22.96
CA ASP A 317 -1.02 27.69 23.66
C ASP A 317 -1.01 27.45 25.18
N ARG A 318 -2.19 27.20 25.78
CA ARG A 318 -2.33 26.81 27.19
C ARG A 318 -1.72 25.44 27.50
N GLN A 319 -1.93 24.45 26.63
CA GLN A 319 -1.35 23.12 26.79
C GLN A 319 0.18 23.18 26.75
N ILE A 320 0.77 23.90 25.79
CA ILE A 320 2.23 24.09 25.69
C ILE A 320 2.78 24.87 26.89
N ALA A 321 2.09 25.93 27.34
CA ALA A 321 2.51 26.71 28.51
C ALA A 321 2.54 25.86 29.80
N GLY A 322 1.59 24.93 29.96
CA GLY A 322 1.49 24.01 31.09
C GLY A 322 2.49 22.84 31.09
N MET A 323 3.13 22.54 29.96
CA MET A 323 4.13 21.47 29.88
C MET A 323 5.43 21.86 30.58
N LYS A 324 5.96 20.96 31.42
CA LYS A 324 7.33 21.03 31.93
C LYS A 324 8.27 20.49 30.85
N LEU A 325 8.79 21.38 30.02
CA LEU A 325 9.67 21.04 28.90
C LEU A 325 11.13 21.32 29.31
N ASP A 326 11.98 20.31 29.21
CA ASP A 326 13.43 20.43 29.42
C ASP A 326 14.12 20.55 28.05
N LEU A 327 14.32 21.79 27.62
CA LEU A 327 14.89 22.09 26.31
C LEU A 327 16.29 21.49 26.12
N PRO A 328 17.26 21.67 27.04
CA PRO A 328 18.57 21.02 26.93
C PRO A 328 18.48 19.49 26.77
N ALA A 329 17.60 18.82 27.52
CA ALA A 329 17.43 17.38 27.42
C ALA A 329 16.82 16.96 26.06
N TYR A 330 15.80 17.68 25.57
CA TYR A 330 15.19 17.36 24.28
C TYR A 330 16.12 17.63 23.09
N GLU A 331 16.92 18.70 23.14
CA GLU A 331 17.93 18.98 22.12
C GLU A 331 19.02 17.90 22.08
N ALA A 332 19.47 17.43 23.25
CA ALA A 332 20.44 16.35 23.34
C ALA A 332 19.90 15.03 22.74
N ILE A 333 18.65 14.66 23.05
CA ILE A 333 17.99 13.48 22.46
C ILE A 333 17.84 13.65 20.96
N LEU A 334 17.32 14.79 20.50
CA LEU A 334 17.13 15.07 19.07
C LEU A 334 18.45 15.01 18.29
N LYS A 335 19.55 15.49 18.88
CA LYS A 335 20.89 15.37 18.30
C LYS A 335 21.31 13.90 18.21
N SER A 336 21.18 13.13 19.28
CA SER A 336 21.51 11.70 19.30
C SER A 336 20.74 10.91 18.24
N LEU A 337 19.43 11.15 18.09
CA LEU A 337 18.59 10.51 17.09
C LEU A 337 19.02 10.87 15.66
N ARG A 338 19.38 12.14 15.42
CA ARG A 338 19.91 12.60 14.12
C ARG A 338 21.27 11.97 13.81
N ASP A 339 22.13 11.84 14.81
CA ASP A 339 23.45 11.23 14.68
C ASP A 339 23.33 9.72 14.37
N GLU A 340 22.44 9.00 15.09
CA GLU A 340 22.12 7.59 14.81
C GLU A 340 21.58 7.41 13.38
N LYS A 341 20.60 8.23 12.99
CA LYS A 341 20.04 8.22 11.63
C LYS A 341 21.10 8.49 10.57
N ALA A 342 22.01 9.43 10.82
CA ALA A 342 23.12 9.73 9.92
C ALA A 342 24.11 8.55 9.83
N ALA A 343 24.42 7.90 10.95
CA ALA A 343 25.29 6.73 11.00
C ALA A 343 24.71 5.55 10.21
N ILE A 344 23.44 5.21 10.44
CA ILE A 344 22.74 4.15 9.68
C ILE A 344 22.74 4.47 8.19
N LYS A 345 22.38 5.71 7.80
CA LYS A 345 22.41 6.12 6.39
C LYS A 345 23.81 6.08 5.78
N ARG A 346 24.88 6.36 6.54
CA ARG A 346 26.26 6.23 6.05
C ARG A 346 26.64 4.77 5.86
N ALA A 347 26.31 3.89 6.80
CA ALA A 347 26.56 2.45 6.69
C ALA A 347 25.83 1.85 5.47
N MET A 348 24.57 2.24 5.25
CA MET A 348 23.79 1.81 4.09
C MET A 348 24.29 2.35 2.75
N LYS A 349 25.19 3.34 2.75
CA LYS A 349 25.77 3.91 1.53
C LYS A 349 27.06 3.25 1.08
N GLN A 350 27.64 2.37 1.90
CA GLN A 350 28.87 1.65 1.58
C GLN A 350 28.80 0.92 0.22
N PRO A 351 27.68 0.26 -0.18
CA PRO A 351 27.58 -0.38 -1.49
C PRO A 351 27.54 0.58 -2.69
N PHE A 352 27.47 1.90 -2.45
CA PHE A 352 27.39 2.91 -3.52
C PHE A 352 28.66 3.77 -3.62
N ALA A 353 29.71 3.41 -2.86
CA ALA A 353 30.95 4.15 -2.87
C ALA A 353 31.79 3.76 -4.09
N VAL A 354 32.37 4.75 -4.76
CA VAL A 354 33.41 4.51 -5.78
C VAL A 354 34.57 3.76 -5.11
N GLY A 355 35.08 2.71 -5.76
CA GLY A 355 36.05 1.78 -5.17
C GLY A 355 35.39 0.55 -4.52
N ASN A 356 34.05 0.48 -4.48
CA ASN A 356 33.35 -0.75 -4.16
C ASN A 356 33.27 -1.62 -5.42
N GLU A 357 33.76 -2.85 -5.33
CA GLU A 357 33.89 -3.77 -6.48
C GLU A 357 32.56 -3.98 -7.24
N LEU A 358 31.45 -4.13 -6.52
CA LEU A 358 30.13 -4.27 -7.13
C LEU A 358 29.70 -3.00 -7.88
N PHE A 359 29.83 -1.85 -7.23
CA PHE A 359 29.47 -0.57 -7.81
C PHE A 359 30.29 -0.27 -9.07
N ASP A 360 31.61 -0.47 -8.97
CA ASP A 360 32.54 -0.21 -10.06
C ASP A 360 32.27 -1.18 -11.22
N SER A 361 32.04 -2.47 -10.93
CA SER A 361 31.74 -3.46 -11.96
C SER A 361 30.48 -3.14 -12.75
N ILE A 362 29.38 -2.76 -12.08
CA ILE A 362 28.15 -2.37 -12.77
C ILE A 362 28.36 -1.08 -13.56
N THR A 363 29.11 -0.12 -13.00
CA THR A 363 29.42 1.15 -13.67
C THR A 363 30.23 0.91 -14.95
N THR A 364 31.21 0.00 -14.92
CA THR A 364 31.99 -0.41 -16.10
C THR A 364 31.10 -1.07 -17.14
N THR A 365 30.28 -2.06 -16.75
CA THR A 365 29.36 -2.72 -17.69
C THR A 365 28.41 -1.72 -18.37
N ILE A 366 27.90 -0.71 -17.64
CA ILE A 366 27.08 0.35 -18.23
C ILE A 366 27.88 1.20 -19.21
N ASP A 367 29.13 1.55 -18.89
CA ASP A 367 29.99 2.34 -19.78
C ASP A 367 30.27 1.58 -21.09
N ASP A 368 30.56 0.28 -21.00
CA ASP A 368 30.80 -0.61 -22.14
C ASP A 368 29.57 -0.68 -23.05
N TYR A 369 28.40 -0.97 -22.47
CA TYR A 369 27.14 -0.97 -23.23
C TYR A 369 26.81 0.40 -23.81
N CYS A 370 27.10 1.50 -23.10
CA CYS A 370 26.92 2.84 -23.66
C CYS A 370 27.87 3.12 -24.82
N ALA A 371 29.10 2.60 -24.80
CA ALA A 371 30.07 2.77 -25.87
C ALA A 371 29.65 2.01 -27.14
N GLU A 372 29.14 0.79 -27.01
CA GLU A 372 28.58 0.02 -28.13
C GLU A 372 27.35 0.70 -28.74
N LEU A 373 26.53 1.35 -27.92
CA LEU A 373 25.39 2.15 -28.37
C LEU A 373 25.78 3.55 -28.89
N GLY A 374 27.04 3.98 -28.74
CA GLY A 374 27.56 5.29 -29.17
C GLY A 374 27.05 6.48 -28.33
N ILE A 375 26.78 6.27 -27.04
CA ILE A 375 26.24 7.26 -26.10
C ILE A 375 27.06 7.38 -24.80
N GLU A 376 28.27 6.84 -24.75
CA GLU A 376 29.17 6.83 -23.60
C GLU A 376 29.49 8.23 -23.07
N GLU A 377 29.61 9.23 -23.94
CA GLU A 377 29.82 10.62 -23.49
C GLU A 377 28.70 11.10 -22.56
N TYR A 378 27.46 10.68 -22.80
CA TYR A 378 26.34 11.04 -21.95
C TYR A 378 26.49 10.42 -20.57
N PHE A 379 26.99 9.19 -20.46
CA PHE A 379 27.22 8.52 -19.19
C PHE A 379 28.44 9.13 -18.46
N ARG A 380 29.58 9.23 -19.14
CA ARG A 380 30.86 9.72 -18.59
C ARG A 380 30.81 11.17 -18.13
N LYS A 381 30.03 12.05 -18.79
CA LYS A 381 29.84 13.45 -18.37
C LYS A 381 28.95 13.59 -17.12
N ASP A 382 28.25 12.55 -16.71
CA ASP A 382 27.39 12.57 -15.53
C ASP A 382 28.19 12.24 -14.26
N SER A 383 28.46 13.26 -13.45
CA SER A 383 29.13 13.12 -12.14
C SER A 383 28.46 12.15 -11.16
N LYS A 384 27.19 11.78 -11.38
CA LYS A 384 26.46 10.80 -10.55
C LYS A 384 26.50 9.38 -11.10
N GLY A 385 26.91 9.19 -12.37
CA GLY A 385 27.04 7.87 -13.02
C GLY A 385 25.85 6.96 -12.76
N LEU A 386 26.13 5.75 -12.26
CA LEU A 386 25.13 4.73 -11.88
C LEU A 386 24.02 5.26 -10.96
N LEU A 387 24.30 6.24 -10.09
CA LEU A 387 23.30 6.77 -9.15
C LEU A 387 22.51 7.95 -9.70
N THR A 388 22.68 8.32 -10.97
CA THR A 388 22.07 9.52 -11.52
C THR A 388 20.56 9.58 -11.30
N LYS A 389 20.08 10.79 -11.01
CA LYS A 389 18.67 11.12 -10.77
C LYS A 389 18.11 12.06 -11.83
N THR A 390 18.97 12.69 -12.61
CA THR A 390 18.60 13.83 -13.45
C THR A 390 19.09 13.59 -14.86
N LEU A 391 18.13 13.54 -15.78
CA LEU A 391 18.36 13.32 -17.21
C LEU A 391 18.00 14.56 -18.03
N LYS A 392 17.78 15.71 -17.36
CA LYS A 392 17.23 16.98 -17.88
C LYS A 392 17.96 17.63 -19.08
N ARG A 393 19.02 17.01 -19.61
CA ARG A 393 19.76 17.49 -20.79
C ARG A 393 19.88 16.45 -21.91
N LYS A 394 19.25 15.28 -21.80
CA LYS A 394 19.40 14.17 -22.76
C LYS A 394 18.07 13.98 -23.51
N SER A 395 18.05 14.23 -24.82
CA SER A 395 16.83 14.12 -25.67
C SER A 395 16.47 12.66 -26.01
N GLY A 396 15.23 12.47 -26.46
CA GLY A 396 14.46 11.21 -26.61
C GLY A 396 15.26 9.94 -26.87
N THR A 397 15.98 9.84 -27.99
CA THR A 397 16.62 8.58 -28.38
C THR A 397 17.83 8.20 -27.53
N ASN A 398 18.70 9.14 -27.19
CA ASN A 398 19.86 8.88 -26.32
C ASN A 398 19.41 8.48 -24.91
N TYR A 399 18.27 9.02 -24.49
CA TYR A 399 17.64 8.65 -23.24
C TYR A 399 17.13 7.20 -23.25
N HIS A 400 16.48 6.77 -24.33
CA HIS A 400 16.07 5.37 -24.47
C HIS A 400 17.27 4.41 -24.47
N LEU A 401 18.34 4.75 -25.18
CA LEU A 401 19.57 3.96 -25.22
C LEU A 401 20.25 3.86 -23.85
N LEU A 402 20.25 4.93 -23.06
CA LEU A 402 20.75 4.89 -21.68
C LEU A 402 19.91 3.95 -20.80
N VAL A 403 18.57 4.05 -20.89
CA VAL A 403 17.70 3.14 -20.13
C VAL A 403 17.96 1.69 -20.53
N PHE A 404 18.12 1.43 -21.83
CA PHE A 404 18.44 0.11 -22.35
C PHE A 404 19.75 -0.45 -21.76
N ALA A 405 20.86 0.30 -21.87
CA ALA A 405 22.16 -0.09 -21.33
C ALA A 405 22.10 -0.36 -19.81
N PHE A 406 21.44 0.51 -19.05
CA PHE A 406 21.31 0.36 -17.60
C PHE A 406 20.55 -0.92 -17.23
N ARG A 407 19.43 -1.20 -17.91
CA ARG A 407 18.61 -2.40 -17.64
C ARG A 407 19.37 -3.68 -17.91
N LEU A 408 20.07 -3.74 -19.03
CA LEU A 408 20.90 -4.89 -19.38
C LEU A 408 22.03 -5.10 -18.39
N ALA A 409 22.71 -4.03 -17.96
CA ALA A 409 23.73 -4.12 -16.92
C ALA A 409 23.17 -4.63 -15.58
N TYR A 410 21.91 -4.31 -15.26
CA TYR A 410 21.25 -4.84 -14.05
C TYR A 410 20.93 -6.32 -14.17
N ALA A 411 20.42 -6.77 -15.32
CA ALA A 411 20.16 -8.18 -15.58
C ALA A 411 21.46 -9.00 -15.50
N ASP A 412 22.53 -8.49 -16.11
CA ASP A 412 23.86 -9.10 -16.07
C ASP A 412 24.44 -9.15 -14.63
N ALA A 413 24.28 -8.08 -13.85
CA ALA A 413 24.69 -8.07 -12.46
C ALA A 413 23.94 -9.12 -11.61
N VAL A 414 22.62 -9.26 -11.82
CA VAL A 414 21.83 -10.31 -11.16
C VAL A 414 22.30 -11.69 -11.59
N ARG A 415 22.60 -11.90 -12.88
CA ARG A 415 23.14 -13.18 -13.36
C ARG A 415 24.46 -13.51 -12.69
N ARG A 416 25.42 -12.59 -12.67
CA ARG A 416 26.76 -12.83 -12.12
C ARG A 416 26.73 -13.14 -10.62
N ILE A 417 25.87 -12.47 -9.86
CA ILE A 417 25.88 -12.54 -8.39
C ILE A 417 24.92 -13.59 -7.86
N CYS A 418 23.71 -13.66 -8.43
CA CYS A 418 22.69 -14.60 -7.99
C CYS A 418 22.72 -15.93 -8.75
N ASN A 419 23.50 -16.03 -9.84
CA ASN A 419 23.51 -17.17 -10.75
C ASN A 419 22.12 -17.47 -11.35
N VAL A 420 21.37 -16.40 -11.66
CA VAL A 420 20.01 -16.48 -12.24
C VAL A 420 19.93 -15.65 -13.51
N ARG A 421 19.62 -16.29 -14.63
CA ARG A 421 19.24 -15.64 -15.89
C ARG A 421 17.77 -15.25 -15.83
N LEU A 422 17.49 -13.96 -15.74
CA LEU A 422 16.14 -13.42 -15.83
C LEU A 422 15.72 -13.37 -17.32
N PRO A 423 14.46 -13.69 -17.66
CA PRO A 423 13.97 -13.52 -19.02
C PRO A 423 13.88 -12.03 -19.34
N LEU A 424 14.55 -11.59 -20.40
CA LEU A 424 14.53 -10.18 -20.81
C LEU A 424 13.26 -9.91 -21.59
N ILE A 425 12.35 -9.11 -21.02
CA ILE A 425 11.05 -8.80 -21.60
C ILE A 425 11.03 -7.32 -21.99
N ILE A 426 10.94 -7.05 -23.29
CA ILE A 426 11.01 -5.69 -23.83
C ILE A 426 9.69 -5.40 -24.55
N ASP A 427 8.83 -4.62 -23.91
CA ASP A 427 7.58 -4.16 -24.51
C ASP A 427 7.86 -2.93 -25.38
N SER A 428 7.95 -3.14 -26.69
CA SER A 428 8.31 -2.14 -27.69
C SER A 428 9.76 -1.64 -27.61
N ILE A 429 10.67 -2.36 -28.26
CA ILE A 429 12.07 -1.92 -28.44
C ILE A 429 12.20 -0.68 -29.36
N ARG A 430 11.26 -0.48 -30.29
CA ARG A 430 11.25 0.67 -31.20
C ARG A 430 10.51 1.85 -30.56
N GLY A 431 11.23 2.74 -29.90
CA GLY A 431 10.66 4.02 -29.44
C GLY A 431 10.23 4.91 -30.62
N ARG A 432 9.24 5.80 -30.43
CA ARG A 432 8.70 6.67 -31.51
C ARG A 432 9.75 7.50 -32.27
N GLU A 433 10.89 7.78 -31.65
CA GLU A 433 11.99 8.61 -32.20
C GLU A 433 13.27 7.80 -32.49
N MET A 434 13.24 6.47 -32.38
CA MET A 434 14.43 5.64 -32.55
C MET A 434 14.76 5.44 -34.04
N SER A 435 15.97 5.81 -34.46
CA SER A 435 16.46 5.56 -35.81
C SER A 435 16.70 4.06 -36.03
N ARG A 436 16.71 3.65 -37.31
CA ARG A 436 17.05 2.27 -37.71
C ARG A 436 18.43 1.86 -37.19
N GLU A 437 19.43 2.73 -37.32
CA GLU A 437 20.80 2.50 -36.85
C GLU A 437 20.84 2.22 -35.33
N ASN A 438 20.16 3.03 -34.52
CA ASN A 438 20.15 2.84 -33.07
C ASN A 438 19.39 1.58 -32.64
N PHE A 439 18.36 1.22 -33.38
CA PHE A 439 17.65 -0.04 -33.20
C PHE A 439 18.56 -1.24 -33.53
N GLU A 440 19.29 -1.21 -34.65
CA GLU A 440 20.25 -2.25 -35.03
C GLU A 440 21.35 -2.42 -33.99
N LYS A 441 21.86 -1.31 -33.41
CA LYS A 441 22.79 -1.36 -32.28
C LYS A 441 22.22 -2.05 -31.04
N CYS A 442 20.95 -1.77 -30.69
CA CYS A 442 20.30 -2.44 -29.56
C CYS A 442 20.16 -3.95 -29.78
N VAL A 443 19.80 -4.36 -30.99
CA VAL A 443 19.68 -5.78 -31.36
C VAL A 443 21.05 -6.45 -31.33
N ALA A 444 22.07 -5.83 -31.93
CA ALA A 444 23.44 -6.35 -31.92
C ALA A 444 23.98 -6.55 -30.49
N LEU A 445 23.75 -5.58 -29.60
CA LEU A 445 24.16 -5.68 -28.19
C LEU A 445 23.47 -6.86 -27.47
N LEU A 446 22.18 -7.11 -27.74
CA LEU A 446 21.48 -8.29 -27.20
C LEU A 446 22.06 -9.60 -27.75
N GLU A 447 22.35 -9.65 -29.06
CA GLU A 447 22.93 -10.84 -29.70
C GLU A 447 24.34 -11.15 -29.17
N GLU A 448 25.15 -10.11 -28.93
CA GLU A 448 26.53 -10.25 -28.47
C GLU A 448 26.61 -10.65 -26.98
N HIS A 449 25.88 -9.96 -26.11
CA HIS A 449 26.04 -10.10 -24.65
C HIS A 449 24.97 -10.94 -23.97
N PHE A 450 23.83 -11.18 -24.63
CA PHE A 450 22.67 -11.85 -24.04
C PHE A 450 22.18 -13.05 -24.88
N SER A 451 23.05 -13.65 -25.69
CA SER A 451 22.73 -14.84 -26.50
C SER A 451 22.35 -16.08 -25.69
N ASP A 452 22.78 -16.18 -24.43
CA ASP A 452 22.41 -17.25 -23.50
C ASP A 452 21.17 -16.91 -22.64
N TYR A 453 20.52 -15.78 -22.90
CA TYR A 453 19.27 -15.38 -22.25
C TYR A 453 18.08 -15.67 -23.14
N GLN A 454 16.94 -15.97 -22.51
CA GLN A 454 15.67 -15.86 -23.20
C GLN A 454 15.28 -14.38 -23.31
N ILE A 455 14.92 -13.96 -24.53
CA ILE A 455 14.53 -12.58 -24.81
C ILE A 455 13.16 -12.58 -25.46
N ILE A 456 12.21 -11.80 -24.93
CA ILE A 456 10.86 -11.64 -25.47
C ILE A 456 10.66 -10.17 -25.84
N ILE A 457 10.55 -9.89 -27.13
CA ILE A 457 10.38 -8.52 -27.64
C ILE A 457 8.99 -8.38 -28.24
N ALA A 458 8.18 -7.45 -27.72
CA ALA A 458 7.01 -6.98 -28.43
C ALA A 458 7.40 -5.89 -29.43
N SER A 459 7.02 -6.04 -30.69
CA SER A 459 7.26 -5.05 -31.74
C SER A 459 6.13 -5.06 -32.75
N ILE A 460 5.88 -3.95 -33.44
CA ILE A 460 4.91 -3.92 -34.54
C ILE A 460 5.36 -4.79 -35.73
N SER A 461 6.68 -4.95 -35.91
CA SER A 461 7.30 -5.72 -36.98
C SER A 461 8.47 -6.53 -36.44
N ALA A 462 8.67 -7.74 -36.97
CA ALA A 462 9.85 -8.57 -36.72
C ALA A 462 11.05 -8.19 -37.61
N GLU A 463 10.86 -7.26 -38.56
CA GLU A 463 11.91 -6.84 -39.47
C GLU A 463 13.12 -6.24 -38.74
N GLY A 464 14.31 -6.72 -39.10
CA GLY A 464 15.57 -6.33 -38.47
C GLY A 464 15.84 -6.99 -37.11
N ILE A 465 15.09 -8.02 -36.73
CA ILE A 465 15.35 -8.83 -35.53
C ILE A 465 15.58 -10.28 -35.96
N SER A 466 16.76 -10.82 -35.69
CA SER A 466 17.03 -12.25 -35.87
C SER A 466 16.38 -13.01 -34.71
N SER A 467 15.20 -13.59 -34.95
CA SER A 467 14.45 -14.31 -33.91
C SER A 467 14.42 -15.81 -34.19
N GLY A 468 14.65 -16.62 -33.16
CA GLY A 468 14.43 -18.07 -33.23
C GLY A 468 12.96 -18.43 -33.27
N ARG A 469 12.09 -17.53 -32.80
CA ARG A 469 10.63 -17.70 -32.81
C ARG A 469 9.91 -16.38 -33.03
N THR A 470 8.84 -16.40 -33.82
CA THR A 470 7.93 -15.27 -33.98
C THR A 470 6.50 -15.70 -33.62
N ILE A 471 5.87 -14.97 -32.70
CA ILE A 471 4.45 -15.08 -32.35
C ILE A 471 3.72 -13.95 -33.06
N VAL A 472 2.88 -14.27 -34.04
CA VAL A 472 2.12 -13.28 -34.80
C VAL A 472 0.72 -13.14 -34.22
N LEU A 473 0.39 -11.95 -33.71
CA LEU A 473 -0.96 -11.59 -33.29
C LEU A 473 -1.69 -10.90 -34.45
N THR A 474 -2.71 -11.56 -34.99
CA THR A 474 -3.57 -11.03 -36.07
C THR A 474 -4.83 -10.34 -35.52
N SER A 475 -5.19 -10.61 -34.28
CA SER A 475 -6.42 -10.19 -33.62
C SER A 475 -6.20 -10.06 -32.11
N LYS A 476 -7.23 -9.74 -31.31
CA LYS A 476 -7.08 -9.62 -29.85
C LYS A 476 -6.54 -10.92 -29.23
N VAL A 477 -5.88 -10.83 -28.08
CA VAL A 477 -5.16 -11.98 -27.46
C VAL A 477 -5.99 -13.25 -27.39
N MET A 478 -7.26 -13.18 -26.98
CA MET A 478 -8.16 -14.35 -26.86
C MET A 478 -9.02 -14.62 -28.10
N GLU A 479 -8.94 -13.80 -29.14
CA GLU A 479 -9.75 -14.00 -30.34
C GLU A 479 -9.23 -15.20 -31.15
N GLY A 480 -10.12 -16.13 -31.50
CA GLY A 480 -9.74 -17.42 -32.09
C GLY A 480 -9.21 -18.43 -31.07
N ALA A 481 -9.53 -18.28 -29.78
CA ALA A 481 -9.33 -19.32 -28.78
C ALA A 481 -10.13 -20.59 -29.13
N GLU A 482 -9.55 -21.74 -28.85
CA GLU A 482 -10.14 -23.06 -29.12
C GLU A 482 -10.87 -23.56 -27.86
N ILE A 483 -11.78 -24.52 -28.00
CA ILE A 483 -12.36 -25.20 -26.84
C ILE A 483 -11.26 -26.04 -26.19
N ASP A 484 -11.12 -25.93 -24.86
CA ASP A 484 -10.14 -26.70 -24.09
C ASP A 484 -10.33 -28.20 -24.37
N PRO A 485 -9.30 -28.88 -24.93
CA PRO A 485 -9.40 -30.29 -25.28
C PRO A 485 -9.76 -31.19 -24.09
N ALA A 486 -9.38 -30.80 -22.86
CA ALA A 486 -9.71 -31.54 -21.66
C ALA A 486 -11.23 -31.53 -21.39
N LEU A 487 -11.90 -30.42 -21.67
CA LEU A 487 -13.35 -30.26 -21.50
C LEU A 487 -14.14 -30.78 -22.71
N ALA A 488 -13.53 -30.84 -23.90
CA ALA A 488 -14.17 -31.42 -25.08
C ALA A 488 -14.43 -32.94 -24.92
N SER A 489 -13.57 -33.64 -24.18
CA SER A 489 -13.67 -35.09 -23.96
C SER A 489 -14.73 -35.54 -22.95
N GLU A 490 -15.33 -34.63 -22.19
CA GLU A 490 -16.45 -34.94 -21.27
C GLU A 490 -17.84 -34.80 -21.91
N SER A 491 -17.89 -34.49 -23.21
CA SER A 491 -19.12 -34.24 -23.97
C SER A 491 -19.41 -35.24 -25.11
N GLU A 492 -18.62 -36.31 -25.22
CA GLU A 492 -18.95 -37.54 -25.98
C GLU A 492 -19.29 -38.69 -25.04
#